data_AF-A0A7S2KHA5-F1
#
_entry.id   AF-A0A7S2KHA5-F1
#
_cell.length_a   1.000
_cell.length_b   1.000
_cell.length_c   1.000
_cell.angle_alpha   90.00
_cell.angle_beta   90.00
_cell.angle_gamma   90.00
#
_symmetry.space_group_name_H-M   'P 1'
#
loop_
_entity.id
_entity.type
_entity.pdbx_description
1 polymer ?
#
loop_
_entity_poly.entity_id
_entity_poly.type
_entity_poly.pdbx_seq_one_letter_code
_entity_poly.pdbx_strand_id
1 'polypeptide(L)'
;MEERTCINFDHPSSLDTDLLISHLKQLLIQGQSVIVPRYDYTRHCRFQEGEVDGEGRSTGRVVESKRVILVEGILILSVQELVDLMDLKVFVDAPSDIRLSRRIQRDTVERGRTLPDILSQYSKTVRPMHNQFVEPSKLNADLIVYGHHDNTEVSKKRMDLAMKVICNHLKMETAL
;
A
#
# COMPACT_ATOMS: atom_id res chain seq x y z
N MET A 1 -12.02 -8.99 22.43
CA MET A 1 -11.79 -7.63 21.87
C MET A 1 -10.40 -7.11 22.25
N GLU A 2 -9.81 -7.55 23.37
CA GLU A 2 -8.50 -7.09 23.87
C GLU A 2 -7.25 -7.69 23.18
N GLU A 3 -7.32 -8.87 22.56
CA GLU A 3 -6.13 -9.50 21.93
C GLU A 3 -5.69 -8.84 20.62
N ARG A 4 -6.58 -8.13 19.91
CA ARG A 4 -6.29 -7.62 18.55
C ARG A 4 -5.59 -6.26 18.53
N THR A 5 -5.62 -5.52 19.64
CA THR A 5 -4.91 -4.24 19.81
C THR A 5 -3.38 -4.43 19.92
N CYS A 6 -2.92 -5.68 20.09
CA CYS A 6 -1.49 -6.03 20.15
C CYS A 6 -0.90 -6.49 18.81
N ILE A 7 -1.71 -6.58 17.75
CA ILE A 7 -1.22 -7.03 16.44
C ILE A 7 -0.41 -5.90 15.79
N ASN A 8 0.84 -6.20 15.46
CA ASN A 8 1.70 -5.29 14.71
C ASN A 8 1.35 -5.37 13.20
N PHE A 9 0.43 -4.51 12.76
CA PHE A 9 -0.02 -4.42 11.37
C PHE A 9 1.06 -3.95 10.37
N ASP A 10 2.21 -3.52 10.86
CA ASP A 10 3.33 -3.09 10.02
C ASP A 10 4.39 -4.20 9.86
N HIS A 11 4.20 -5.36 10.49
CA HIS A 11 5.07 -6.52 10.31
C HIS A 11 4.61 -7.35 9.09
N PRO A 12 5.53 -7.88 8.25
CA PRO A 12 5.16 -8.69 7.08
C PRO A 12 4.20 -9.84 7.38
N SER A 13 4.35 -10.50 8.54
CA SER A 13 3.47 -11.62 8.95
C SER A 13 2.02 -11.23 9.26
N SER A 14 1.72 -9.92 9.34
CA SER A 14 0.34 -9.44 9.54
C SER A 14 -0.44 -9.33 8.24
N LEU A 15 0.24 -9.46 7.09
CA LEU A 15 -0.34 -9.36 5.77
C LEU A 15 -0.60 -10.75 5.19
N ASP A 16 -1.73 -10.89 4.51
CA ASP A 16 -2.09 -12.07 3.74
C ASP A 16 -1.39 -12.04 2.38
N THR A 17 -0.05 -12.11 2.42
CA THR A 17 0.83 -11.93 1.25
C THR A 17 0.63 -13.07 0.24
N ASP A 18 0.43 -14.30 0.72
CA ASP A 18 0.17 -15.46 -0.12
C ASP A 18 -1.12 -15.30 -0.92
N LEU A 19 -2.17 -14.74 -0.31
CA LEU A 19 -3.40 -14.42 -1.02
C LEU A 19 -3.17 -13.35 -2.09
N LEU A 20 -2.40 -12.30 -1.79
CA LEU A 20 -2.05 -11.27 -2.78
C LEU A 20 -1.29 -11.87 -3.96
N ILE A 21 -0.27 -12.69 -3.71
CA ILE A 21 0.51 -13.37 -4.75
C ILE A 21 -0.40 -14.26 -5.60
N SER A 22 -1.27 -15.04 -4.97
CA SER A 22 -2.23 -15.90 -5.67
C SER A 22 -3.17 -15.08 -6.56
N HIS A 23 -3.71 -13.98 -6.05
CA HIS A 23 -4.57 -13.08 -6.83
C HIS A 23 -3.82 -12.45 -8.01
N LEU A 24 -2.57 -12.02 -7.83
CA LEU A 24 -1.77 -11.46 -8.91
C LEU A 24 -1.48 -12.51 -10.00
N LYS A 25 -1.16 -13.74 -9.63
CA LYS A 25 -0.98 -14.84 -10.59
C LYS A 25 -2.27 -15.14 -11.35
N GLN A 26 -3.43 -15.15 -10.68
CA GLN A 26 -4.73 -15.33 -11.35
C GLN A 26 -5.03 -14.19 -12.34
N LEU A 27 -4.81 -12.94 -11.92
CA LEU A 27 -5.09 -11.76 -12.75
C LEU A 27 -4.13 -11.64 -13.95
N LEU A 28 -2.83 -11.79 -13.73
CA LEU A 28 -1.79 -11.52 -14.73
C LEU A 28 -1.52 -12.72 -15.64
N ILE A 29 -1.51 -13.93 -15.09
CA ILE A 29 -1.08 -15.14 -15.82
C ILE A 29 -2.28 -15.90 -16.37
N GLN A 30 -3.35 -16.03 -15.57
CA GLN A 30 -4.52 -16.83 -15.94
C GLN A 30 -5.63 -16.01 -16.61
N GLY A 31 -5.56 -14.68 -16.54
CA GLY A 31 -6.59 -13.78 -17.08
C GLY A 31 -7.92 -13.87 -16.32
N GLN A 32 -7.91 -14.31 -15.07
CA GLN A 32 -9.12 -14.54 -14.26
C GLN A 32 -9.41 -13.36 -13.34
N SER A 33 -10.70 -13.09 -13.12
CA SER A 33 -11.15 -12.12 -12.12
C SER A 33 -11.02 -12.70 -10.70
N VAL A 34 -10.72 -11.83 -9.73
CA VAL A 34 -10.58 -12.20 -8.31
C VAL A 34 -11.51 -11.38 -7.43
N ILE A 35 -11.81 -11.89 -6.25
CA ILE A 35 -12.55 -11.15 -5.22
C ILE A 35 -11.54 -10.63 -4.20
N VAL A 36 -11.26 -9.32 -4.25
CA VAL A 36 -10.35 -8.69 -3.29
C VAL A 36 -11.11 -8.44 -1.98
N PRO A 37 -10.62 -8.95 -0.83
CA PRO A 37 -11.28 -8.77 0.45
C PRO A 37 -11.25 -7.32 0.91
N ARG A 38 -12.27 -6.89 1.67
CA ARG A 38 -12.27 -5.59 2.32
C ARG A 38 -11.83 -5.68 3.78
N TYR A 39 -11.00 -4.72 4.20
CA TYR A 39 -10.56 -4.58 5.59
C TYR A 39 -11.31 -3.45 6.30
N ASP A 40 -11.74 -3.71 7.53
CA ASP A 40 -12.36 -2.74 8.42
C ASP A 40 -11.29 -2.16 9.37
N TYR A 41 -10.94 -0.89 9.18
CA TYR A 41 -9.94 -0.20 9.99
C TYR A 41 -10.41 0.15 11.40
N THR A 42 -11.73 0.19 11.64
CA THR A 42 -12.31 0.47 12.96
C THR A 42 -12.34 -0.80 13.80
N ARG A 43 -12.71 -1.94 13.20
CA ARG A 43 -12.76 -3.25 13.86
C ARG A 43 -11.45 -4.03 13.81
N HIS A 44 -10.48 -3.55 13.04
CA HIS A 44 -9.20 -4.21 12.79
C HIS A 44 -9.34 -5.66 12.29
N CYS A 45 -10.27 -5.90 11.36
CA CYS A 45 -10.51 -7.23 10.80
C CYS A 45 -11.03 -7.19 9.36
N ARG A 46 -10.95 -8.32 8.66
CA ARG A 46 -11.58 -8.52 7.34
C ARG A 46 -13.10 -8.64 7.49
N PHE A 47 -13.85 -8.05 6.58
CA PHE A 47 -15.29 -8.28 6.47
C PHE A 47 -15.58 -9.77 6.22
N GLN A 48 -16.52 -10.35 6.96
CA GLN A 48 -16.95 -11.76 6.81
C GLN A 48 -18.11 -11.88 5.84
N GLU A 49 -18.29 -13.04 5.20
CA GLU A 49 -19.39 -13.30 4.25
C GLU A 49 -20.75 -12.86 4.82
N GLY A 50 -21.51 -12.09 4.02
CA GLY A 50 -22.79 -11.50 4.44
C GLY A 50 -22.69 -10.17 5.20
N GLU A 51 -21.51 -9.73 5.64
CA GLU A 51 -21.34 -8.41 6.26
C GLU A 51 -21.40 -7.28 5.22
N VAL A 52 -22.04 -6.17 5.62
CA VAL A 52 -22.02 -4.89 4.90
C VAL A 52 -21.60 -3.78 5.85
N ASP A 53 -21.01 -2.71 5.34
CA ASP A 53 -20.76 -1.51 6.14
C ASP A 53 -21.98 -0.58 6.16
N GLY A 54 -21.86 0.57 6.83
CA GLY A 54 -22.93 1.57 6.94
C GLY A 54 -23.39 2.19 5.61
N GLU A 55 -22.71 1.89 4.50
CA GLU A 55 -23.06 2.32 3.15
C GLU A 55 -23.61 1.15 2.30
N GLY A 56 -23.89 -0.02 2.91
CA GLY A 56 -24.46 -1.19 2.23
C GLY A 56 -23.47 -1.96 1.36
N ARG A 57 -22.18 -1.70 1.55
CA ARG A 57 -21.08 -2.14 0.68
C ARG A 57 -20.66 -3.55 1.13
N SER A 58 -20.51 -4.53 0.22
CA SER A 58 -20.28 -5.96 0.57
C SER A 58 -18.84 -6.33 0.93
N THR A 59 -18.61 -7.59 1.26
CA THR A 59 -17.38 -8.16 1.86
C THR A 59 -16.14 -8.13 0.96
N GLY A 60 -16.32 -8.06 -0.35
CA GLY A 60 -15.23 -8.07 -1.33
C GLY A 60 -15.60 -7.35 -2.62
N ARG A 61 -14.58 -6.90 -3.35
CA ARG A 61 -14.71 -6.24 -4.64
C ARG A 61 -14.18 -7.14 -5.74
N VAL A 62 -14.97 -7.34 -6.78
CA VAL A 62 -14.51 -8.02 -8.00
C VAL A 62 -13.48 -7.13 -8.70
N VAL A 63 -12.30 -7.68 -8.93
CA VAL A 63 -11.26 -7.07 -9.75
C VAL A 63 -11.07 -7.97 -10.97
N GLU A 64 -11.30 -7.39 -12.14
CA GLU A 64 -11.11 -8.08 -13.42
C GLU A 64 -9.64 -8.04 -13.82
N SER A 65 -9.21 -9.03 -14.60
CA SER A 65 -7.91 -8.96 -15.28
C SER A 65 -7.86 -7.74 -16.21
N LYS A 66 -6.77 -6.98 -16.12
CA LYS A 66 -6.50 -5.79 -16.93
C LYS A 66 -5.05 -5.84 -17.39
N ARG A 67 -4.76 -5.14 -18.49
CA ARG A 67 -3.40 -4.98 -19.02
C ARG A 67 -2.44 -4.29 -18.05
N VAL A 68 -2.96 -3.44 -17.17
CA VAL A 68 -2.17 -2.73 -16.16
C VAL A 68 -2.83 -2.95 -14.81
N ILE A 69 -2.05 -3.45 -13.87
CA ILE A 69 -2.47 -3.66 -12.49
C ILE A 69 -1.54 -2.83 -11.60
N LEU A 70 -2.12 -1.88 -10.87
CA LEU A 70 -1.38 -1.11 -9.87
C LEU A 70 -1.54 -1.79 -8.51
N VAL A 71 -0.42 -2.25 -7.96
CA VAL A 71 -0.34 -2.79 -6.60
C VAL A 71 0.32 -1.73 -5.71
N GLU A 72 -0.32 -1.41 -4.59
CA GLU A 72 0.18 -0.45 -3.62
C GLU A 72 0.23 -1.06 -2.22
N GLY A 73 1.20 -0.63 -1.42
CA GLY A 73 1.32 -1.01 -0.02
C GLY A 73 2.71 -0.73 0.53
N ILE A 74 2.82 -0.63 1.85
CA ILE A 74 4.08 -0.29 2.52
C ILE A 74 5.14 -1.40 2.44
N LEU A 75 4.75 -2.65 2.23
CA LEU A 75 5.64 -3.82 2.32
C LEU A 75 5.77 -4.60 1.01
N ILE A 76 5.11 -4.18 -0.08
CA ILE A 76 5.05 -4.96 -1.32
C ILE A 76 6.41 -5.16 -1.99
N LEU A 77 7.35 -4.22 -1.79
CA LEU A 77 8.72 -4.32 -2.29
C LEU A 77 9.66 -5.08 -1.35
N SER A 78 9.21 -5.41 -0.13
CA SER A 78 10.00 -6.17 0.85
C SER A 78 9.89 -7.69 0.67
N VAL A 79 8.97 -8.14 -0.19
CA VAL A 79 8.68 -9.54 -0.48
C VAL A 79 9.21 -9.88 -1.86
N GLN A 80 10.24 -10.74 -1.94
CA GLN A 80 10.91 -11.04 -3.21
C GLN A 80 9.96 -11.60 -4.27
N GLU A 81 9.05 -12.50 -3.90
CA GLU A 81 8.10 -13.08 -4.86
C GLU A 81 7.14 -12.04 -5.46
N LEU A 82 6.80 -10.98 -4.71
CA LEU A 82 6.02 -9.86 -5.25
C LEU A 82 6.88 -9.00 -6.19
N VAL A 83 8.12 -8.73 -5.81
CA VAL A 83 9.09 -7.98 -6.64
C VAL A 83 9.28 -8.68 -7.99
N ASP A 84 9.41 -10.01 -8.00
CA ASP A 84 9.60 -10.81 -9.21
C ASP A 84 8.38 -10.83 -10.14
N LEU A 85 7.19 -10.52 -9.62
CA LEU A 85 5.95 -10.41 -10.39
C LEU A 85 5.70 -9.01 -10.98
N MET A 86 6.54 -8.01 -10.65
CA MET A 86 6.33 -6.61 -11.04
C MET A 86 7.29 -6.15 -12.14
N ASP A 87 6.72 -5.71 -13.27
CA ASP A 87 7.47 -5.14 -14.39
C ASP A 87 8.10 -3.79 -14.03
N LEU A 88 7.37 -2.95 -13.27
CA LEU A 88 7.83 -1.64 -12.81
C LEU A 88 7.58 -1.43 -11.31
N LYS A 89 8.64 -1.08 -10.58
CA LYS A 89 8.66 -0.95 -9.13
C LYS A 89 8.93 0.51 -8.74
N VAL A 90 7.97 1.13 -8.04
CA VAL A 90 8.04 2.55 -7.68
C VAL A 90 8.03 2.71 -6.16
N PHE A 91 8.99 3.46 -5.62
CA PHE A 91 9.02 3.83 -4.21
C PHE A 91 8.75 5.33 -4.05
N VAL A 92 7.73 5.69 -3.26
CA VAL A 92 7.42 7.09 -2.96
C VAL A 92 8.12 7.51 -1.67
N ASP A 93 9.15 8.34 -1.80
CA ASP A 93 9.98 8.77 -0.68
C ASP A 93 9.52 10.12 -0.10
N ALA A 94 9.52 10.22 1.22
CA ALA A 94 9.26 11.44 1.95
C ALA A 94 9.88 11.38 3.37
N PRO A 95 10.38 12.51 3.89
CA PRO A 95 10.87 12.61 5.26
C PRO A 95 9.87 12.07 6.30
N SER A 96 10.40 11.43 7.35
CA SER A 96 9.58 10.72 8.36
C SER A 96 8.65 11.64 9.16
N ASP A 97 9.08 12.87 9.42
CA ASP A 97 8.32 13.92 10.08
C ASP A 97 7.14 14.39 9.23
N ILE A 98 7.34 14.58 7.93
CA ILE A 98 6.29 14.91 6.97
C ILE A 98 5.26 13.78 6.89
N ARG A 99 5.72 12.52 6.81
CA ARG A 99 4.82 11.35 6.84
C ARG A 99 4.05 11.25 8.15
N LEU A 100 4.69 11.47 9.29
CA LEU A 100 4.06 11.44 10.61
C LEU A 100 3.00 12.55 10.74
N SER A 101 3.31 13.78 10.29
CA SER A 101 2.36 14.90 10.29
C SER A 101 1.09 14.56 9.48
N ARG A 102 1.27 14.07 8.24
CA ARG A 102 0.16 13.62 7.38
C ARG A 102 -0.65 12.49 8.04
N ARG A 103 0.04 11.54 8.67
CA ARG A 103 -0.62 10.44 9.40
C ARG A 103 -1.44 10.94 10.58
N ILE A 104 -0.91 11.85 11.39
CA ILE A 104 -1.63 12.42 12.54
C ILE A 104 -2.92 13.08 12.06
N GLN A 105 -2.83 13.91 11.01
CA GLN A 105 -3.99 14.58 10.44
C GLN A 105 -5.05 13.56 9.96
N ARG A 106 -4.65 12.57 9.17
CA ARG A 106 -5.53 11.53 8.65
C ARG A 106 -6.16 10.69 9.77
N ASP A 107 -5.36 10.16 10.68
CA ASP A 107 -5.85 9.24 11.73
C ASP A 107 -6.72 9.97 12.76
N THR A 108 -6.54 11.28 12.96
CA THR A 108 -7.42 12.10 13.81
C THR A 108 -8.75 12.39 13.11
N VAL A 109 -8.72 12.87 11.86
CA VAL A 109 -9.91 13.34 11.13
C VAL A 109 -10.77 12.18 10.60
N GLU A 110 -10.13 11.18 9.99
CA GLU A 110 -10.84 10.12 9.26
C GLU A 110 -11.10 8.88 10.12
N ARG A 111 -10.32 8.68 11.20
CA ARG A 111 -10.37 7.45 12.03
C ARG A 111 -10.67 7.70 13.50
N GLY A 112 -10.87 8.96 13.91
CA GLY A 112 -11.24 9.34 15.28
C GLY A 112 -10.20 8.98 16.35
N ARG A 113 -8.92 8.85 15.99
CA ARG A 113 -7.86 8.47 16.94
C ARG A 113 -7.30 9.66 17.70
N THR A 114 -6.84 9.42 18.92
CA THR A 114 -6.20 10.47 19.74
C THR A 114 -4.71 10.62 19.41
N LEU A 115 -4.17 11.83 19.57
CA LEU A 115 -2.74 12.10 19.35
C LEU A 115 -1.82 11.19 20.20
N PRO A 116 -2.06 10.99 21.52
CA PRO A 116 -1.26 10.07 22.32
C PRO A 116 -1.23 8.64 21.75
N ASP A 117 -2.36 8.11 21.29
CA ASP A 117 -2.43 6.75 20.73
C ASP A 117 -1.63 6.64 19.44
N ILE A 118 -1.73 7.65 18.56
CA ILE A 118 -1.01 7.69 17.29
C ILE A 118 0.50 7.72 17.53
N LEU A 119 0.98 8.58 18.43
CA LEU A 119 2.42 8.72 18.74
C LEU A 119 2.96 7.48 19.44
N SER A 120 2.19 6.88 20.35
CA SER A 120 2.52 5.63 21.03
C SER A 120 2.68 4.49 20.01
N GLN A 121 1.70 4.30 19.12
CA GLN A 121 1.79 3.28 18.07
C GLN A 121 2.94 3.57 17.09
N TYR A 122 3.13 4.83 16.69
CA TYR A 122 4.23 5.20 15.78
C TYR A 122 5.59 4.80 16.34
N SER A 123 5.83 5.10 17.61
CA SER A 123 7.10 4.83 18.26
C SER A 123 7.32 3.33 18.52
N LYS A 124 6.25 2.60 18.90
CA LYS A 124 6.32 1.19 19.27
C LYS A 124 6.36 0.23 18.07
N THR A 125 5.60 0.51 17.01
CA THR A 125 5.46 -0.42 15.88
C THR A 125 5.85 0.20 14.54
N VAL A 126 5.25 1.33 14.16
CA VAL A 126 5.37 1.84 12.77
C VAL A 126 6.80 2.23 12.42
N ARG A 127 7.49 3.00 13.27
CA ARG A 127 8.86 3.45 12.98
C ARG A 127 9.86 2.27 12.98
N PRO A 128 9.86 1.37 13.97
CA PRO A 128 10.70 0.16 13.91
C PRO A 128 10.46 -0.67 12.65
N MET A 129 9.20 -0.95 12.29
CA MET A 129 8.89 -1.77 11.11
C MET A 129 9.22 -1.07 9.81
N HIS A 130 9.01 0.25 9.73
CA HIS A 130 9.44 1.02 8.58
C HIS A 130 10.96 0.93 8.38
N ASN A 131 11.74 1.14 9.43
CA ASN A 131 13.21 1.06 9.35
C ASN A 131 13.71 -0.36 9.04
N GLN A 132 13.01 -1.39 9.52
CA GLN A 132 13.42 -2.78 9.35
C GLN A 132 13.04 -3.37 7.99
N PHE A 133 11.86 -3.04 7.46
CA PHE A 133 11.30 -3.72 6.29
C PHE A 133 11.00 -2.78 5.11
N VAL A 134 10.46 -1.59 5.38
CA VAL A 134 10.00 -0.68 4.33
C VAL A 134 11.17 0.09 3.72
N GLU A 135 11.99 0.76 4.54
CA GLU A 135 13.10 1.58 4.04
C GLU A 135 14.15 0.77 3.28
N PRO A 136 14.58 -0.44 3.74
CA PRO A 136 15.51 -1.26 2.97
C PRO A 136 14.92 -1.72 1.62
N SER A 137 13.61 -1.93 1.54
CA SER A 137 12.95 -2.38 0.29
C SER A 137 13.00 -1.34 -0.84
N LYS A 138 13.33 -0.08 -0.52
CA LYS A 138 13.59 0.97 -1.51
C LYS A 138 14.66 0.58 -2.53
N LEU A 139 15.60 -0.29 -2.15
CA LEU A 139 16.64 -0.81 -3.06
C LEU A 139 16.08 -1.67 -4.20
N ASN A 140 14.86 -2.21 -4.04
CA ASN A 140 14.20 -3.01 -5.07
C ASN A 140 13.40 -2.14 -6.06
N ALA A 141 13.38 -0.82 -5.90
CA ALA A 141 12.62 0.08 -6.77
C ALA A 141 13.42 0.48 -8.02
N ASP A 142 12.76 0.46 -9.18
CA ASP A 142 13.30 0.98 -10.44
C ASP A 142 13.24 2.52 -10.47
N LEU A 143 12.24 3.09 -9.81
CA LEU A 143 12.00 4.54 -9.74
C LEU A 143 11.69 5.00 -8.32
N ILE A 144 12.42 6.01 -7.86
CA ILE A 144 12.13 6.71 -6.59
C ILE A 144 11.46 8.04 -6.90
N VAL A 145 10.28 8.25 -6.34
CA VAL A 145 9.50 9.48 -6.50
C VAL A 145 9.47 10.23 -5.17
N TYR A 146 10.08 11.41 -5.12
CA TYR A 146 10.06 12.24 -3.92
C TYR A 146 8.70 12.96 -3.79
N GLY A 147 7.84 12.45 -2.90
CA GLY A 147 6.46 12.91 -2.67
C GLY A 147 6.34 14.15 -1.77
N HIS A 148 7.44 14.86 -1.53
CA HIS A 148 7.46 16.11 -0.78
C HIS A 148 8.56 17.05 -1.26
N HIS A 149 8.25 18.34 -1.28
CA HIS A 149 9.14 19.45 -1.49
C HIS A 149 8.45 20.73 -0.96
N ASP A 150 9.20 21.65 -0.35
CA ASP A 150 8.66 22.90 0.20
C ASP A 150 7.95 23.75 -0.87
N ASN A 151 8.51 23.75 -2.09
CA ASN A 151 7.85 24.26 -3.27
C ASN A 151 6.94 23.18 -3.90
N THR A 152 5.62 23.40 -3.84
CA THR A 152 4.60 22.50 -4.39
C THR A 152 4.69 22.33 -5.90
N GLU A 153 5.18 23.31 -6.65
CA GLU A 153 5.38 23.17 -8.10
C GLU A 153 6.47 22.16 -8.43
N VAL A 154 7.54 22.10 -7.62
CA VAL A 154 8.60 21.12 -7.80
C VAL A 154 8.07 19.71 -7.53
N SER A 155 7.23 19.54 -6.51
CA SER A 155 6.55 18.27 -6.25
C SER A 155 5.70 17.84 -7.45
N LYS A 156 4.93 18.77 -8.04
CA LYS A 156 4.13 18.49 -9.25
C LYS A 156 5.01 18.08 -10.43
N LYS A 157 6.08 18.83 -10.74
CA LYS A 157 7.01 18.52 -11.83
C LYS A 157 7.67 17.15 -11.66
N ARG A 158 8.03 16.77 -10.43
CA ARG A 158 8.58 15.43 -10.13
C ARG A 158 7.55 14.33 -10.41
N MET A 159 6.30 14.53 -9.98
CA MET A 159 5.21 13.60 -10.27
C MET A 159 4.94 13.51 -11.78
N ASP A 160 4.91 14.63 -12.50
CA ASP A 160 4.71 14.65 -13.95
C ASP A 160 5.82 13.89 -14.69
N LEU A 161 7.08 14.04 -14.23
CA LEU A 161 8.20 13.29 -14.79
C LEU A 161 8.07 11.79 -14.51
N ALA A 162 7.73 11.42 -13.27
CA ALA A 162 7.50 10.01 -12.91
C ALA A 162 6.39 9.40 -13.76
N MET A 163 5.28 10.12 -13.95
CA MET A 163 4.17 9.68 -14.79
C MET A 163 4.61 9.52 -16.26
N LYS A 164 5.45 10.41 -16.80
CA LYS A 164 6.00 10.24 -18.15
C LYS A 164 6.85 8.98 -18.28
N VAL A 165 7.70 8.69 -17.28
CA VAL A 165 8.51 7.46 -17.26
C VAL A 165 7.62 6.22 -17.23
N ILE A 166 6.63 6.18 -16.32
CA ILE A 166 5.66 5.08 -16.21
C ILE A 166 4.90 4.89 -17.54
N CYS A 167 4.35 5.97 -18.10
CA CYS A 167 3.62 5.89 -19.36
C CYS A 167 4.48 5.45 -20.54
N ASN A 168 5.77 5.81 -20.58
CA ASN A 168 6.67 5.36 -21.63
C ASN A 168 6.99 3.87 -21.51
N HIS A 169 7.22 3.39 -20.28
CA HIS A 169 7.41 1.96 -20.02
C HIS A 169 6.19 1.14 -20.48
N LEU A 170 4.98 1.57 -20.10
CA LEU A 170 3.73 0.92 -20.51
C LEU A 170 3.52 0.92 -22.04
N LYS A 171 4.00 1.93 -22.76
CA LYS A 171 3.91 1.98 -24.23
C LYS A 171 4.88 1.02 -24.92
N MET A 172 6.08 0.85 -24.36
CA MET A 172 7.10 -0.04 -24.92
C MET A 172 6.67 -1.50 -24.92
N GLU A 173 5.96 -1.93 -23.89
CA GLU A 173 5.44 -3.30 -23.80
C GLU A 173 4.24 -3.55 -24.71
N THR A 174 3.48 -2.50 -25.08
CA THR A 174 2.35 -2.65 -26.03
C THR A 174 2.77 -2.73 -27.50
N ALA A 175 4.05 -2.55 -27.82
CA ALA A 175 4.56 -2.55 -29.20
C ALA A 175 5.14 -3.90 -29.66
N LEU A 176 5.12 -4.92 -28.79
CA LEU A 176 5.51 -6.31 -29.05
C LEU A 176 4.27 -7.20 -29.10
#